data_AF-A0A969FMX0-F1
#
_entry.id   AF-A0A969FMX0-F1
#
_cell.length_a   1.000
_cell.length_b   1.000
_cell.length_c   1.000
_cell.angle_alpha   90.00
_cell.angle_beta   90.00
_cell.angle_gamma   90.00
#
_symmetry.space_group_name_H-M   'P 1'
#
loop_
_entity.id
_entity.type
_entity.pdbx_description
1 polymer ?
#
loop_
_entity_poly.entity_id
_entity_poly.type
_entity_poly.pdbx_seq_one_letter_code
_entity_poly.pdbx_strand_id
1 'polypeptide(L)' 'MLMAFEYNDEMARNGKASIRFEMEPELKEDFERLAQLQGKTVTEALQALMREAIEENRDVLTLVKERFGS' A
#
# COMPACT_ATOMS: atom_id res chain seq x y z
N MET A 1 -18.12 5.49 -7.36
CA MET A 1 -18.30 4.05 -7.14
C MET A 1 -16.92 3.42 -7.30
N LEU A 2 -16.23 3.11 -6.20
CA LEU A 2 -14.88 2.54 -6.23
C LEU A 2 -15.02 1.01 -6.20
N MET A 3 -14.67 0.35 -7.30
CA MET A 3 -14.75 -1.10 -7.45
C MET A 3 -13.37 -1.74 -7.32
N ALA A 4 -13.31 -2.69 -6.38
CA ALA A 4 -12.49 -3.90 -6.30
C ALA A 4 -10.96 -3.83 -6.50
N PHE A 5 -10.26 -4.13 -5.41
CA PHE A 5 -8.87 -4.61 -5.41
C PHE A 5 -8.78 -5.93 -6.20
N GLU A 6 -8.03 -5.95 -7.31
CA GLU A 6 -7.59 -7.20 -7.95
C GLU A 6 -6.23 -7.60 -7.37
N TYR A 7 -6.25 -8.61 -6.49
CA TYR A 7 -5.06 -9.31 -6.02
C TYR A 7 -4.63 -10.32 -7.10
N ASN A 8 -3.53 -10.03 -7.81
CA ASN A 8 -3.00 -10.95 -8.82
C ASN A 8 -1.88 -11.81 -8.19
N ASP A 9 -2.18 -13.09 -7.94
CA ASP A 9 -1.34 -14.05 -7.23
C ASP A 9 -0.17 -14.62 -8.08
N GLU A 10 -0.09 -14.28 -9.38
CA GLU A 10 0.91 -14.87 -10.29
C GLU A 10 2.35 -14.38 -10.04
N MET A 11 2.56 -13.32 -9.25
CA MET A 11 3.89 -12.77 -8.93
C MET A 11 4.51 -13.25 -7.60
N ALA A 12 3.86 -14.16 -6.87
CA ALA A 12 4.40 -14.70 -5.60
C ALA A 12 5.75 -15.44 -5.77
N ARG A 13 6.15 -15.79 -7.00
CA ARG A 13 7.42 -16.49 -7.30
C ARG A 13 8.71 -15.73 -6.94
N ASN A 14 8.67 -14.41 -6.71
CA ASN A 14 9.83 -13.60 -6.35
C ASN A 14 9.72 -12.89 -4.98
N GLY A 15 8.75 -13.27 -4.14
CA GLY A 15 8.57 -12.66 -2.81
C GLY A 15 8.13 -11.19 -2.82
N LYS A 16 7.67 -10.67 -3.97
CA LYS A 16 7.11 -9.32 -4.09
C LYS A 16 5.68 -9.42 -4.60
N ALA A 17 4.74 -8.92 -3.80
CA ALA A 17 3.35 -8.74 -4.23
C ALA A 17 3.21 -7.43 -5.00
N SER A 18 2.51 -7.48 -6.13
CA SER A 18 2.16 -6.29 -6.92
C SER A 18 0.71 -5.91 -6.62
N ILE A 19 0.46 -4.63 -6.36
CA ILE A 19 -0.88 -4.10 -6.09
C ILE A 19 -1.16 -3.01 -7.12
N ARG A 20 -2.32 -3.06 -7.77
CA ARG A 20 -2.81 -1.98 -8.63
C ARG A 20 -3.68 -1.05 -7.78
N PHE A 21 -3.43 0.25 -7.89
CA PHE A 21 -4.20 1.29 -7.24
C PHE A 21 -4.82 2.21 -8.27
N GLU A 22 -6.08 2.57 -8.07
CA GLU A 22 -6.74 3.66 -8.76
C GLU A 22 -6.80 4.86 -7.82
N MET A 23 -6.49 6.04 -8.34
CA MET A 23 -6.56 7.30 -7.58
C MET A 23 -6.85 8.46 -8.53
N GLU A 24 -7.30 9.57 -7.96
CA GLU A 24 -7.56 10.79 -8.71
C GLU A 24 -6.27 11.31 -9.37
N PRO A 25 -6.32 11.81 -10.62
CA PRO A 25 -5.13 12.27 -11.33
C PRO A 25 -4.34 13.35 -10.58
N GLU A 26 -5.03 14.30 -9.96
CA GLU A 26 -4.41 15.39 -9.20
C GLU A 26 -3.65 14.85 -7.97
N LEU A 27 -4.26 13.92 -7.24
CA LEU A 27 -3.62 13.26 -6.10
C LEU A 27 -2.36 12.49 -6.51
N LYS A 28 -2.41 11.80 -7.66
CA LYS A 28 -1.25 11.09 -8.21
C LYS A 28 -0.11 12.06 -8.51
N GLU A 29 -0.38 13.17 -9.18
CA GLU A 29 0.64 14.16 -9.54
C GLU A 29 1.30 14.77 -8.30
N ASP A 30 0.51 15.17 -7.31
CA ASP A 30 1.04 15.76 -6.09
C ASP A 30 1.85 14.74 -5.28
N PHE A 31 1.41 13.48 -5.23
CA PHE A 31 2.17 12.41 -4.59
C PHE A 31 3.51 12.13 -5.30
N GLU A 32 3.51 12.12 -6.63
CA GLU A 32 4.74 11.98 -7.44
C GLU A 32 5.73 13.12 -7.16
N ARG A 33 5.25 14.36 -7.08
CA ARG A 33 6.07 15.52 -6.72
C ARG A 33 6.64 15.41 -5.32
N LEU A 34 5.83 15.00 -4.34
CA LEU A 34 6.30 14.81 -2.95
C LEU A 34 7.38 13.72 -2.87
N ALA A 35 7.19 12.60 -3.56
CA ALA A 35 8.20 11.54 -3.62
C ALA A 35 9.52 12.05 -4.22
N GLN A 36 9.45 12.81 -5.32
CA GLN A 36 10.63 13.42 -5.95
C GLN A 36 11.35 14.40 -5.02
N LEU A 37 10.63 15.26 -4.31
CA LEU A 37 11.22 16.21 -3.35
C LEU A 37 11.95 15.50 -2.20
N GLN A 38 11.52 14.30 -1.84
CA GLN A 38 12.16 13.46 -0.83
C GLN A 38 13.30 12.60 -1.39
N GLY A 39 13.58 12.66 -2.70
CA GLY A 39 14.56 11.80 -3.37
C GLY A 39 14.16 10.32 -3.39
N LYS A 40 12.86 10.02 -3.30
CA LYS A 40 12.31 8.66 -3.27
C LYS A 40 11.56 8.36 -4.56
N THR A 41 11.49 7.07 -4.90
CA THR A 41 10.52 6.57 -5.87
C THR A 41 9.11 6.60 -5.28
N VAL A 42 8.10 6.64 -6.15
CA VAL A 42 6.68 6.53 -5.75
C VAL A 42 6.43 5.28 -4.91
N THR A 43 7.04 4.15 -5.31
CA THR A 43 6.91 2.88 -4.58
C THR A 43 7.50 2.96 -3.17
N GLU A 44 8.67 3.57 -3.00
CA GLU A 44 9.28 3.73 -1.67
C GLU A 44 8.46 4.66 -0.78
N ALA A 45 7.96 5.77 -1.32
CA ALA A 45 7.09 6.69 -0.59
C ALA A 45 5.79 5.98 -0.16
N LEU A 46 5.17 5.20 -1.06
CA LEU A 46 3.96 4.45 -0.75
C LEU A 46 4.22 3.35 0.29
N GLN A 47 5.34 2.63 0.18
CA GLN A 47 5.73 1.62 1.17
C GLN A 47 5.98 2.21 2.55
N ALA A 48 6.57 3.42 2.62
CA ALA A 48 6.76 4.13 3.89
C ALA A 48 5.41 4.47 4.53
N LEU A 49 4.49 5.06 3.77
CA LEU A 49 3.13 5.38 4.25
C LEU A 49 2.37 4.13 4.71
N MET A 50 2.43 3.04 3.93
CA MET A 50 1.78 1.78 4.31
C MET A 50 2.37 1.22 5.61
N ARG A 51 3.71 1.31 5.78
CA ARG A 51 4.39 0.85 6.98
C ARG A 51 3.96 1.66 8.20
N GLU A 52 3.96 2.98 8.10
CA GLU A 52 3.53 3.88 9.18
C GLU A 52 2.09 3.57 9.60
N ALA A 53 1.17 3.46 8.63
CA ALA A 53 -0.22 3.12 8.90
C ALA A 53 -0.37 1.73 9.58
N ILE A 54 0.40 0.73 9.17
CA ILE A 54 0.41 -0.60 9.80
C ILE A 54 0.97 -0.54 11.22
N GLU A 55 2.05 0.21 11.43
CA GLU A 55 2.71 0.34 12.73
C GLU A 55 1.78 1.05 13.73
N GLU A 56 1.10 2.12 13.32
CA GLU A 56 0.11 2.83 14.13
C GLU A 56 -1.08 1.95 14.51
N ASN A 57 -1.45 0.99 13.66
CA ASN A 57 -2.61 0.12 13.84
C ASN A 57 -2.23 -1.32 14.22
N ARG A 58 -0.99 -1.55 14.67
CA ARG A 58 -0.43 -2.90 14.90
C ARG A 58 -1.26 -3.74 15.88
N ASP A 59 -1.74 -3.12 16.96
CA ASP A 59 -2.53 -3.79 17.99
C ASP A 59 -3.90 -4.22 17.43
N VAL A 60 -4.53 -3.37 16.62
CA VAL A 60 -5.81 -3.67 15.96
C VAL A 60 -5.63 -4.81 14.95
N LEU A 61 -4.57 -4.77 14.14
CA LEU A 61 -4.25 -5.83 13.17
C LEU A 61 -3.97 -7.17 13.86
N THR A 62 -3.34 -7.14 15.04
CA THR A 62 -3.10 -8.34 15.85
C THR A 62 -4.42 -8.94 16.35
N LEU A 63 -5.31 -8.12 16.91
CA LEU A 63 -6.64 -8.56 17.36
C LEU A 63 -7.50 -9.11 16.22
N VAL A 64 -7.46 -8.47 15.04
CA VAL A 64 -8.17 -8.96 13.84
C VAL A 64 -7.61 -10.33 13.42
N LYS A 65 -6.29 -10.50 13.42
CA LYS A 65 -5.66 -11.78 13.09
C LYS A 65 -5.99 -12.87 14.10
N GLU A 66 -6.06 -12.56 15.38
CA GLU A 66 -6.47 -13.53 16.41
C GLU A 66 -7.95 -13.88 16.32
N ARG A 67 -8.81 -12.92 15.94
CA ARG A 67 -10.26 -13.08 15.92
C ARG A 67 -10.81 -13.66 14.61
N PHE A 68 -10.12 -13.43 13.50
CA PHE A 68 -10.55 -13.82 12.15
C PHE A 68 -9.49 -14.63 11.40
N GLY A 69 -8.33 -14.90 11.99
CA GLY A 69 -7.22 -15.61 11.37
C GLY A 69 -7.00 -17.03 11.92
N SER A 70 -7.78 -17.96 11.39
CA SER A 70 -7.27 -19.14 10.67
C SER A 70 -8.26 -19.46 9.55
#